data_AF-A0A293LGE2-F1
#
_entry.id   AF-A0A293LGE2-F1
#
_cell.length_a   1.000
_cell.length_b   1.000
_cell.length_c   1.000
_cell.angle_alpha   90.00
_cell.angle_beta   90.00
_cell.angle_gamma   90.00
#
_symmetry.space_group_name_H-M   'P 1'
#
loop_
_entity.id
_entity.type
_entity.pdbx_description
1 polymer ?
#
loop_
_entity_poly.entity_id
_entity_poly.type
_entity_poly.pdbx_seq_one_letter_code
_entity_poly.pdbx_strand_id
1 'polypeptide(L)'
;MSASTSSEKQPNMEEETSDRWTDLREQMHKAIDDRNYSRVRQCFEKASHLRLWLHPSTEESAMYRAVTQKSFRSYALLDSYRCQFKDEEERECLYHLDRVENSELRRQVQIASKDNDTHVRHIRNAIQ
;
A
#
# COMPACT_ATOMS: atom_id res chain seq x y z
N MET A 1 -27.24 -10.76 13.55
CA MET A 1 -26.36 -10.38 12.41
C MET A 1 -25.13 -9.73 13.00
N SER A 2 -24.04 -10.49 13.14
CA SER A 2 -22.82 -10.00 13.78
C SER A 2 -22.03 -9.17 12.78
N ALA A 3 -21.93 -7.87 13.03
CA ALA A 3 -21.00 -7.00 12.33
C ALA A 3 -19.58 -7.42 12.74
N SER A 4 -18.85 -8.06 11.83
CA SER A 4 -17.41 -8.21 11.96
C SER A 4 -16.80 -6.82 11.79
N THR A 5 -16.67 -6.08 12.88
CA THR A 5 -15.84 -4.89 12.95
C THR A 5 -14.40 -5.34 12.76
N SER A 6 -13.93 -5.37 11.51
CA SER A 6 -12.51 -5.37 11.22
C SER A 6 -11.98 -4.06 11.78
N SER A 7 -11.43 -4.10 12.99
CA SER A 7 -10.71 -2.96 13.57
C SER A 7 -9.56 -2.64 12.64
N GLU A 8 -9.75 -1.65 11.77
CA GLU A 8 -8.65 -1.01 11.06
C GLU A 8 -7.73 -0.46 12.16
N LYS A 9 -6.59 -1.13 12.35
CA LYS A 9 -5.58 -0.65 13.29
C LYS A 9 -5.24 0.77 12.88
N GLN A 10 -5.51 1.72 13.77
CA GLN A 10 -5.11 3.10 13.56
C GLN A 10 -3.58 3.16 13.35
N PRO A 11 -3.11 3.99 12.41
CA PRO A 11 -1.68 4.15 12.17
C PRO A 11 -1.00 4.73 13.41
N ASN A 12 0.18 4.22 13.73
CA ASN A 12 0.99 4.76 14.84
C ASN A 12 1.82 5.93 14.33
N MET A 13 1.31 7.14 14.51
CA MET A 13 1.96 8.35 13.99
C MET A 13 3.39 8.54 14.50
N GLU A 14 3.70 8.12 15.72
CA GLU A 14 5.07 8.19 16.26
C GLU A 14 6.05 7.36 15.43
N GLU A 15 5.62 6.18 14.95
CA GLU A 15 6.44 5.34 14.08
C GLU A 15 6.47 5.87 12.63
N GLU A 16 5.35 6.37 12.12
CA GLU A 16 5.23 6.90 10.75
C GLU A 16 6.13 8.12 10.51
N THR A 17 6.37 8.94 11.55
CA THR A 17 7.23 10.12 11.48
C THR A 17 8.60 9.91 12.12
N SER A 18 8.90 8.71 12.63
CA SER A 18 10.16 8.43 13.32
C SER A 18 11.37 8.53 12.37
N ASP A 19 12.46 9.09 12.89
CA ASP A 19 13.77 9.09 12.24
C ASP A 19 14.30 7.68 11.94
N ARG A 20 13.87 6.70 12.74
CA ARG A 20 14.26 5.28 12.58
C ARG A 20 13.94 4.75 11.18
N TRP A 21 12.86 5.23 10.58
CA TRP A 21 12.35 4.71 9.31
C TRP A 21 12.54 5.69 8.16
N THR A 22 13.15 6.85 8.37
CA THR A 22 13.30 7.91 7.36
C THR A 22 13.90 7.37 6.06
N ASP A 23 15.10 6.79 6.10
CA ASP A 23 15.75 6.23 4.90
C ASP A 23 14.91 5.17 4.19
N LEU A 24 14.15 4.37 4.94
CA LEU A 24 13.31 3.31 4.39
C LEU A 24 12.05 3.89 3.73
N ARG A 25 11.46 4.93 4.32
CA ARG A 25 10.33 5.68 3.76
C ARG A 25 10.76 6.40 2.48
N GLU A 26 11.94 7.03 2.44
CA GLU A 26 12.49 7.62 1.20
C GLU A 26 12.66 6.58 0.09
N GLN A 27 13.22 5.41 0.43
CA GLN A 27 13.39 4.32 -0.52
C GLN A 27 12.06 3.76 -1.04
N MET A 28 11.03 3.68 -0.19
CA MET A 28 9.69 3.27 -0.58
C MET A 28 9.12 4.24 -1.62
N HIS A 29 9.15 5.54 -1.34
CA HIS A 29 8.62 6.58 -2.24
C HIS A 29 9.40 6.66 -3.55
N LYS A 30 10.73 6.60 -3.50
CA LYS A 30 11.56 6.53 -4.70
C LYS A 30 11.23 5.29 -5.54
N ALA A 31 11.03 4.14 -4.91
CA ALA A 31 10.67 2.91 -5.62
C ALA A 31 9.27 3.00 -6.26
N ILE A 32 8.34 3.73 -5.66
CA ILE A 32 7.02 4.03 -6.22
C ILE A 32 7.17 4.88 -7.49
N ASP A 33 7.94 5.97 -7.40
CA ASP A 33 8.24 6.89 -8.50
C ASP A 33 8.92 6.15 -9.67
N ASP A 34 9.90 5.28 -9.36
CA ASP A 34 10.61 4.44 -10.34
C ASP A 34 9.79 3.23 -10.83
N ARG A 35 8.55 3.04 -10.33
CA ARG A 35 7.68 1.88 -10.57
C ARG A 35 8.37 0.52 -10.31
N ASN A 36 9.31 0.51 -9.38
CA ASN A 36 10.09 -0.66 -9.01
C ASN A 36 9.38 -1.49 -7.94
N TYR A 37 8.42 -2.30 -8.39
CA TYR A 37 7.61 -3.18 -7.54
C TYR A 37 8.44 -4.04 -6.57
N SER A 38 9.55 -4.61 -7.04
CA SER A 38 10.41 -5.47 -6.22
C SER A 38 11.01 -4.69 -5.05
N ARG A 39 11.39 -3.42 -5.28
CA ARG A 39 11.94 -2.57 -4.21
C ARG A 39 10.86 -2.10 -3.24
N VAL A 40 9.66 -1.77 -3.73
CA VAL A 40 8.49 -1.47 -2.87
C VAL A 40 8.22 -2.64 -1.92
N ARG A 41 8.20 -3.87 -2.44
CA ARG A 41 8.00 -5.08 -1.62
C ARG A 41 9.09 -5.27 -0.57
N GLN A 42 10.37 -5.12 -0.94
CA GLN A 42 11.48 -5.22 0.01
C GLN A 42 11.41 -4.16 1.12
N CYS A 43 10.98 -2.94 0.78
CA CYS A 43 10.80 -1.90 1.80
C CYS A 43 9.69 -2.30 2.76
N PHE A 44 8.55 -2.75 2.21
CA PHE A 44 7.41 -3.19 3.02
C PHE A 44 7.77 -4.32 3.99
N GLU A 45 8.47 -5.35 3.53
CA GLU A 45 8.87 -6.50 4.37
C GLU A 45 9.73 -6.09 5.57
N LYS A 46 10.49 -4.99 5.47
CA LYS A 46 11.32 -4.47 6.56
C LYS A 46 10.55 -3.68 7.63
N ALA A 47 9.41 -3.08 7.28
CA ALA A 47 8.61 -2.29 8.21
C ALA A 47 7.09 -2.44 7.97
N SER A 48 6.62 -3.68 7.95
CA SER A 48 5.21 -4.04 7.64
C SER A 48 4.16 -3.53 8.64
N HIS A 49 4.60 -2.94 9.76
CA HIS A 49 3.75 -2.29 10.75
C HIS A 49 3.36 -0.87 10.35
N LEU A 50 4.16 -0.20 9.51
CA LEU A 50 3.80 1.11 8.94
C LEU A 50 2.61 0.94 7.98
N ARG A 51 1.60 1.79 8.16
CA ARG A 51 0.32 1.80 7.44
C ARG A 51 0.23 2.96 6.46
N LEU A 52 0.78 4.13 6.80
CA LEU A 52 0.74 5.31 5.94
C LEU A 52 1.97 5.39 5.04
N TRP A 53 3.14 5.01 5.57
CA TRP A 53 4.42 5.17 4.89
C TRP A 53 4.65 6.61 4.47
N LEU A 54 4.55 7.55 5.42
CA LEU A 54 4.62 8.99 5.11
C LEU A 54 5.96 9.37 4.47
N HIS A 55 5.94 10.16 3.40
CA HIS A 55 7.15 10.71 2.82
C HIS A 55 7.83 11.66 3.81
N PRO A 56 9.15 11.56 4.09
CA PRO A 56 9.79 12.39 5.11
C PRO A 56 9.70 13.91 4.89
N SER A 57 9.71 14.35 3.62
CA SER A 57 9.62 15.78 3.27
C SER A 57 8.21 16.30 2.97
N THR A 58 7.38 15.54 2.24
CA THR A 58 6.04 16.00 1.80
C THR A 58 4.92 15.50 2.68
N GLU A 59 5.19 14.53 3.55
CA GLU A 59 4.20 13.83 4.37
C GLU A 59 3.06 13.21 3.55
N GLU A 60 3.31 12.92 2.27
CA GLU A 60 2.37 12.19 1.42
C GLU A 60 2.38 10.71 1.82
N SER A 61 1.21 10.06 1.87
CA SER A 61 1.17 8.60 2.03
C SER A 61 1.71 7.88 0.80
N ALA A 62 2.24 6.68 1.00
CA ALA A 62 2.66 5.82 -0.12
C ALA A 62 1.47 5.44 -1.02
N MET A 63 0.25 5.34 -0.46
CA MET A 63 -0.97 5.09 -1.22
C MET A 63 -1.24 6.23 -2.20
N TYR A 64 -1.23 7.47 -1.72
CA TYR A 64 -1.41 8.66 -2.56
C TYR A 64 -0.34 8.75 -3.65
N ARG A 65 0.94 8.60 -3.28
CA ARG A 65 2.05 8.65 -4.23
C ARG A 65 1.93 7.59 -5.33
N ALA A 66 1.50 6.37 -4.97
CA ALA A 66 1.34 5.29 -5.93
C ALA A 66 0.24 5.57 -6.97
N VAL A 67 -0.86 6.23 -6.57
CA VAL A 67 -1.92 6.65 -7.50
C VAL A 67 -1.43 7.77 -8.41
N THR A 68 -0.87 8.84 -7.84
CA THR A 68 -0.46 10.04 -8.61
C THR A 68 0.67 9.73 -9.61
N GLN A 69 1.57 8.81 -9.28
CA GLN A 69 2.64 8.34 -10.19
C GLN A 69 2.20 7.21 -11.14
N LYS A 70 0.92 6.82 -11.09
CA LYS A 70 0.33 5.70 -11.86
C LYS A 70 1.09 4.38 -11.65
N SER A 71 1.63 4.19 -10.45
CA SER A 71 2.36 3.00 -9.98
C SER A 71 1.35 1.95 -9.47
N PHE A 72 0.36 1.60 -10.30
CA PHE A 72 -0.83 0.85 -9.86
C PHE A 72 -0.54 -0.55 -9.32
N ARG A 73 0.54 -1.18 -9.76
CA ARG A 73 1.00 -2.46 -9.20
C ARG A 73 1.52 -2.29 -7.77
N SER A 74 2.21 -1.19 -7.49
CA SER A 74 2.67 -0.83 -6.15
C SER A 74 1.47 -0.46 -5.26
N TYR A 75 0.49 0.28 -5.81
CA TYR A 75 -0.78 0.54 -5.12
C TYR A 75 -1.45 -0.76 -4.69
N ALA A 76 -1.62 -1.71 -5.62
CA ALA A 76 -2.29 -2.98 -5.33
C ALA A 76 -1.56 -3.80 -4.25
N LEU A 77 -0.23 -3.71 -4.19
CA LEU A 77 0.56 -4.30 -3.11
C LEU A 77 0.23 -3.65 -1.77
N LEU A 78 0.32 -2.32 -1.69
CA LEU A 78 0.05 -1.55 -0.49
C LEU A 78 -1.40 -1.79 0.02
N ASP A 79 -2.37 -1.79 -0.89
CA ASP A 79 -3.78 -2.10 -0.61
C ASP A 79 -3.96 -3.52 -0.04
N SER A 80 -3.28 -4.52 -0.63
CA SER A 80 -3.32 -5.92 -0.14
C SER A 80 -2.79 -6.07 1.30
N TYR A 81 -1.91 -5.15 1.72
CA TYR A 81 -1.38 -5.06 3.07
C TYR A 81 -2.12 -4.08 3.98
N ARG A 82 -3.26 -3.55 3.53
CA ARG A 82 -4.09 -2.58 4.25
C ARG A 82 -3.35 -1.29 4.62
N CYS A 83 -2.44 -0.84 3.76
CA CYS A 83 -1.93 0.51 3.84
C CYS A 83 -3.05 1.53 3.57
N GLN A 84 -2.90 2.73 4.11
CA GLN A 84 -3.95 3.74 4.14
C GLN A 84 -3.46 5.04 3.50
N PHE A 85 -4.41 5.82 3.00
CA PHE A 85 -4.19 7.24 2.72
C PHE A 85 -4.01 7.99 4.05
N LYS A 86 -3.28 9.11 4.06
CA LYS A 86 -3.11 9.92 5.28
C LYS A 86 -4.44 10.50 5.74
N ASP A 87 -5.25 10.96 4.80
CA ASP A 87 -6.53 11.62 5.01
C ASP A 87 -7.46 11.40 3.80
N GLU A 88 -8.68 11.93 3.90
CA GLU A 88 -9.68 11.82 2.83
C GLU A 88 -9.31 12.69 1.62
N GLU A 89 -8.58 13.81 1.82
CA GLU A 89 -8.12 14.68 0.73
C GLU A 89 -7.16 13.92 -0.20
N GLU A 90 -6.19 13.20 0.35
CA GLU A 90 -5.34 12.32 -0.46
C GLU A 90 -6.16 11.24 -1.19
N ARG A 91 -7.20 10.70 -0.55
CA ARG A 91 -8.01 9.64 -1.15
C ARG A 91 -8.80 10.12 -2.37
N GLU A 92 -9.13 11.42 -2.44
CA GLU A 92 -9.83 12.00 -3.59
C GLU A 92 -9.08 11.83 -4.91
N CYS A 93 -7.76 11.58 -4.89
CA CYS A 93 -6.97 11.30 -6.09
C CYS A 93 -7.53 10.14 -6.93
N LEU A 94 -8.24 9.19 -6.30
CA LEU A 94 -8.89 8.07 -7.00
C LEU A 94 -10.04 8.51 -7.91
N TYR A 95 -10.71 9.63 -7.59
CA TYR A 95 -11.79 10.20 -8.41
C TYR A 95 -11.26 10.92 -9.65
N HIS A 96 -9.98 11.31 -9.64
CA HIS A 96 -9.33 12.01 -10.75
C HIS A 96 -8.73 11.08 -11.81
N LEU A 97 -8.74 9.76 -11.57
CA LEU A 97 -8.28 8.78 -12.55
C LEU A 97 -9.21 8.74 -13.75
N ASP A 98 -8.62 8.76 -14.95
CA ASP A 98 -9.39 8.55 -16.16
C ASP A 98 -9.91 7.10 -16.27
N ARG A 99 -10.74 6.83 -17.29
CA ARG A 99 -11.34 5.50 -17.48
C ARG A 99 -10.29 4.39 -17.66
N VAL A 100 -9.20 4.67 -18.38
CA VAL A 100 -8.13 3.70 -18.67
C VAL A 100 -7.33 3.43 -17.41
N GLU A 101 -6.94 4.49 -16.71
CA GLU A 101 -6.21 4.43 -15.45
C GLU A 101 -6.97 3.67 -14.37
N ASN A 102 -8.26 3.99 -14.19
CA ASN A 102 -9.13 3.32 -13.23
C ASN A 102 -9.29 1.82 -13.58
N SER A 103 -9.40 1.49 -14.87
CA SER A 103 -9.50 0.11 -15.31
C SER A 103 -8.21 -0.69 -15.04
N GLU A 104 -7.03 -0.08 -15.24
CA GLU A 104 -5.75 -0.72 -14.93
C GLU A 104 -5.53 -0.84 -13.41
N LEU A 105 -5.86 0.17 -12.62
CA LEU A 105 -5.83 0.11 -11.15
C LEU A 105 -6.64 -1.09 -10.64
N ARG A 106 -7.90 -1.21 -11.08
CA ARG A 106 -8.78 -2.34 -10.70
C ARG A 106 -8.20 -3.68 -11.12
N ARG A 107 -7.61 -3.76 -12.31
CA ARG A 107 -6.97 -4.99 -12.79
C ARG A 107 -5.81 -5.40 -11.89
N GLN A 108 -4.94 -4.46 -11.49
CA GLN A 108 -3.81 -4.76 -10.60
C GLN A 108 -4.28 -5.21 -9.21
N VAL A 109 -5.30 -4.57 -8.65
CA VAL A 109 -5.92 -4.99 -7.37
C VAL A 109 -6.49 -6.41 -7.46
N GLN A 110 -7.20 -6.74 -8.55
CA GLN A 110 -7.72 -8.10 -8.77
C GLN A 110 -6.63 -9.16 -8.97
N ILE A 111 -5.48 -8.80 -9.53
CA ILE A 111 -4.34 -9.71 -9.65
C ILE A 111 -3.76 -9.96 -8.25
N ALA A 112 -3.49 -8.91 -7.48
CA ALA A 112 -2.94 -9.01 -6.14
C ALA A 112 -3.84 -9.83 -5.19
N SER A 113 -5.16 -9.68 -5.28
CA SER A 113 -6.10 -10.45 -4.46
C SER A 113 -6.03 -11.96 -4.76
N LYS A 114 -5.93 -12.35 -6.04
CA LYS A 114 -5.82 -13.75 -6.46
C LYS A 114 -4.51 -14.40 -6.02
N ASP A 115 -3.43 -13.64 -6.05
CA ASP A 115 -2.12 -14.10 -5.57
C ASP A 115 -2.15 -14.37 -4.07
N ASN A 116 -2.79 -13.49 -3.29
CA ASN A 116 -2.96 -13.67 -1.85
C ASN A 116 -3.83 -14.89 -1.51
N ASP A 117 -4.98 -15.06 -2.19
CA ASP A 117 -5.86 -16.21 -2.01
C ASP A 117 -5.15 -17.54 -2.31
N THR A 118 -4.35 -17.55 -3.38
CA THR A 118 -3.55 -18.73 -3.77
C THR A 118 -2.48 -19.03 -2.72
N HIS A 119 -1.79 -18.01 -2.21
CA HIS A 119 -0.76 -18.15 -1.18
C HIS A 119 -1.35 -18.71 0.13
N VAL A 120 -2.47 -18.14 0.61
CA VAL A 120 -3.18 -18.61 1.80
C VAL A 120 -3.65 -20.06 1.65
N ARG A 121 -4.16 -20.44 0.47
CA ARG A 121 -4.58 -21.82 0.19
C ARG A 121 -3.40 -22.79 0.25
N HIS A 122 -2.25 -22.44 -0.32
CA HIS A 122 -1.07 -23.30 -0.27
C HIS A 122 -0.52 -23.47 1.15
N ILE A 123 -0.49 -22.42 1.97
CA ILE A 123 -0.10 -22.52 3.39
C ILE A 123 -1.05 -23.47 4.14
N ARG A 124 -2.37 -23.32 3.95
CA ARG A 124 -3.37 -24.18 4.60
C ARG A 124 -3.17 -25.66 4.27
N ASN A 125 -2.89 -25.96 3.00
CA ASN A 125 -2.67 -27.34 2.55
C ASN A 125 -1.33 -27.93 2.98
N ALA A 126 -0.33 -27.10 3.33
CA ALA A 126 0.98 -27.55 3.77
C ALA A 126 1.08 -27.84 5.28
N ILE A 127 0.05 -27.47 6.05
CA ILE A 127 -0.03 -27.68 7.51
C ILE A 127 -0.88 -28.92 7.86
N GLN A 128 -1.51 -29.57 6.87
CA GLN A 128 -2.25 -30.84 7.00
C GLN A 128 -1.35 -32.03 6.67
#